data_AF-A0A2A6J3Q5-F1
#
_entry.id   AF-A0A2A6J3Q5-F1
#
_cell.length_a   1.000
_cell.length_b   1.000
_cell.length_c   1.000
_cell.angle_alpha   90.00
_cell.angle_beta   90.00
_cell.angle_gamma   90.00
#
_symmetry.space_group_name_H-M   'P 1'
#
loop_
_entity.id
_entity.type
_entity.pdbx_description
1 polymer ?
#
loop_
_entity_poly.entity_id
_entity_poly.type
_entity_poly.pdbx_seq_one_letter_code
_entity_poly.pdbx_strand_id
1 'polypeptide(L)'
;MSHTFLEQLWIARYVIINGIGVTVSISLLAILAGSVLGVFVGLALVYGGVVLRLLVRAYTDIIRGTPVLVLVLASYYVSAAVGLDLGPFSAGVLALAVFCSSHVGEIVRGALQAIPKGQTEAAKAIGLTFTQTFTSVLWPQAMRQCLPAWVNTAAEMVKASTLLSVIGVAELLLRTQEIISRNFMSLQFYFLAGGLYFIVNYGIEHLGKYVERKTALPS
;
A
#
# COMPACT_ATOMS: atom_id res chain seq x y z
N MET A 1 -7.98 -43.03 -7.95
CA MET A 1 -6.73 -42.85 -7.17
C MET A 1 -6.86 -41.52 -6.44
N SER A 2 -6.96 -41.53 -5.11
CA SER A 2 -7.03 -40.31 -4.32
C SER A 2 -5.68 -39.61 -4.39
N HIS A 3 -5.51 -38.67 -5.32
CA HIS A 3 -4.34 -37.81 -5.31
C HIS A 3 -4.33 -37.07 -3.97
N THR A 4 -3.31 -37.36 -3.17
CA THR A 4 -3.17 -36.72 -1.87
C THR A 4 -2.97 -35.21 -2.08
N PHE A 5 -3.47 -34.39 -1.15
CA PHE A 5 -3.26 -32.93 -1.21
C PHE A 5 -1.77 -32.57 -1.41
N LEU A 6 -0.87 -33.36 -0.82
CA LEU A 6 0.57 -33.18 -0.93
C LEU A 6 1.10 -33.38 -2.36
N GLU A 7 0.57 -34.33 -3.13
CA GLU A 7 0.92 -34.50 -4.55
C GLU A 7 0.47 -33.29 -5.37
N GLN A 8 -0.78 -32.84 -5.17
CA GLN A 8 -1.32 -31.68 -5.87
C GLN A 8 -0.55 -30.40 -5.52
N LEU A 9 -0.19 -30.23 -4.26
CA LEU A 9 0.67 -29.15 -3.79
C LEU A 9 2.06 -29.22 -4.42
N TRP A 10 2.65 -30.41 -4.48
CA TRP A 10 3.95 -30.60 -5.10
C TRP A 10 3.89 -30.19 -6.58
N ILE A 11 2.88 -30.62 -7.32
CA ILE A 11 2.70 -30.24 -8.74
C ILE A 11 2.52 -28.72 -8.88
N ALA A 12 1.73 -28.11 -8.00
CA ALA A 12 1.41 -26.68 -8.04
C ALA A 12 2.50 -25.74 -7.48
N ARG A 13 3.56 -26.27 -6.86
CA ARG A 13 4.55 -25.47 -6.09
C ARG A 13 5.13 -24.27 -6.85
N TYR A 14 5.49 -24.45 -8.13
CA TYR A 14 6.07 -23.37 -8.93
C TYR A 14 5.04 -22.29 -9.27
N VAL A 15 3.79 -22.69 -9.52
CA VAL A 15 2.69 -21.77 -9.81
C VAL A 15 2.39 -20.91 -8.57
N ILE A 16 2.39 -21.52 -7.39
CA ILE A 16 2.17 -20.83 -6.11
C ILE A 16 3.34 -19.87 -5.81
N ILE A 17 4.59 -20.33 -5.92
CA ILE A 17 5.77 -19.48 -5.70
C ILE A 17 5.78 -18.29 -6.65
N ASN A 18 5.44 -18.51 -7.94
CA ASN A 18 5.31 -17.43 -8.91
C ASN A 18 4.19 -16.46 -8.52
N GLY A 19 3.02 -16.97 -8.10
CA GLY A 19 1.90 -16.15 -7.62
C GLY A 19 2.30 -15.27 -6.43
N ILE A 20 3.01 -15.82 -5.44
CA ILE A 20 3.58 -15.06 -4.32
C ILE A 20 4.53 -13.98 -4.83
N GLY A 21 5.42 -14.32 -5.76
CA GLY A 21 6.35 -13.37 -6.36
C GLY A 21 5.65 -12.19 -7.02
N VAL A 22 4.57 -12.44 -7.76
CA VAL A 22 3.75 -11.41 -8.40
C VAL A 22 3.01 -10.56 -7.35
N THR A 23 2.39 -11.19 -6.34
CA THR A 23 1.76 -10.50 -5.21
C THR A 23 2.74 -9.53 -4.55
N VAL A 24 3.92 -10.02 -4.14
CA VAL A 24 4.95 -9.20 -3.49
C VAL A 24 5.44 -8.09 -4.40
N SER A 25 5.67 -8.37 -5.69
CA SER A 25 6.16 -7.38 -6.65
C SER A 25 5.18 -6.22 -6.84
N ILE A 26 3.90 -6.53 -7.04
CA ILE A 26 2.87 -5.51 -7.24
C ILE A 26 2.68 -4.69 -5.97
N SER A 27 2.55 -5.35 -4.81
CA SER A 27 2.38 -4.65 -3.55
C SER A 27 3.58 -3.76 -3.24
N LEU A 28 4.81 -4.24 -3.45
CA LEU A 28 6.01 -3.44 -3.22
C LEU A 28 6.05 -2.19 -4.13
N LEU A 29 5.79 -2.35 -5.43
CA LEU A 29 5.76 -1.22 -6.36
C LEU A 29 4.67 -0.21 -6.00
N ALA A 30 3.47 -0.70 -5.66
CA ALA A 30 2.35 0.14 -5.24
C ALA A 30 2.64 0.88 -3.92
N ILE A 31 3.24 0.20 -2.94
CA ILE A 31 3.65 0.80 -1.66
C ILE A 31 4.70 1.87 -1.90
N LEU A 32 5.74 1.60 -2.70
CA LEU A 32 6.82 2.57 -2.96
C LEU A 32 6.28 3.80 -3.70
N ALA A 33 5.59 3.61 -4.82
CA ALA A 33 5.01 4.71 -5.60
C ALA A 33 3.96 5.48 -4.79
N GLY A 34 3.04 4.77 -4.13
CA GLY A 34 2.00 5.33 -3.30
C GLY A 34 2.55 6.08 -2.09
N SER A 35 3.65 5.63 -1.48
CA SER A 35 4.29 6.33 -0.38
C SER A 35 4.91 7.65 -0.83
N VAL A 36 5.65 7.63 -1.94
CA VAL A 36 6.26 8.84 -2.51
C VAL A 36 5.17 9.86 -2.87
N LEU A 37 4.15 9.44 -3.62
CA LEU A 37 3.02 10.29 -3.98
C LEU A 37 2.26 10.76 -2.73
N GLY A 38 2.08 9.88 -1.75
CA GLY A 38 1.40 10.18 -0.49
C GLY A 38 2.11 11.24 0.33
N VAL A 39 3.44 11.23 0.39
CA VAL A 39 4.18 12.31 1.03
C VAL A 39 3.86 13.65 0.38
N PHE A 40 3.86 13.74 -0.95
CA PHE A 40 3.50 14.98 -1.65
C PHE A 40 2.03 15.38 -1.40
N VAL A 41 1.10 14.43 -1.40
CA VAL A 41 -0.31 14.66 -1.04
C VAL A 41 -0.41 15.26 0.36
N GLY A 42 0.25 14.65 1.35
CA GLY A 42 0.24 15.13 2.73
C GLY A 42 0.84 16.52 2.89
N LEU A 43 1.96 16.80 2.22
CA LEU A 43 2.59 18.12 2.23
C LEU A 43 1.69 19.18 1.57
N ALA A 44 1.04 18.85 0.45
CA ALA A 44 0.09 19.74 -0.20
C ALA A 44 -1.14 20.03 0.67
N LEU A 45 -1.61 19.05 1.44
CA LEU A 45 -2.70 19.26 2.40
C LEU A 45 -2.31 20.15 3.58
N VAL A 46 -1.07 20.07 4.06
CA VAL A 46 -0.59 20.86 5.22
C VAL A 46 -0.16 22.26 4.79
N TYR A 47 0.70 22.36 3.79
CA TYR A 47 1.39 23.60 3.40
C TYR A 47 0.88 24.21 2.11
N GLY A 48 0.06 23.50 1.34
CA GLY A 48 -0.53 24.04 0.11
C GLY A 48 -1.47 25.21 0.39
N GLY A 49 -1.53 26.13 -0.58
CA GLY A 49 -2.52 27.21 -0.61
C GLY A 49 -3.96 26.68 -0.71
N VAL A 50 -4.94 27.56 -0.53
CA VAL A 50 -6.37 27.18 -0.43
C VAL A 50 -6.84 26.34 -1.63
N VAL A 51 -6.49 26.74 -2.86
CA VAL A 51 -6.89 26.03 -4.08
C VAL A 51 -6.27 24.64 -4.17
N LEU A 52 -4.95 24.53 -4.04
CA LEU A 52 -4.25 23.25 -4.11
C LEU A 52 -4.74 22.29 -3.01
N ARG A 53 -4.89 22.80 -1.78
CA ARG A 53 -5.41 22.03 -0.66
C ARG A 53 -6.81 21.50 -0.93
N LEU A 54 -7.70 22.31 -1.51
CA LEU A 54 -9.06 21.91 -1.83
C LEU A 54 -9.07 20.81 -2.91
N LEU A 55 -8.26 20.95 -3.95
CA LEU A 55 -8.13 19.93 -5.02
C LEU A 55 -7.60 18.61 -4.47
N VAL A 56 -6.51 18.66 -3.68
CA VAL A 56 -5.90 17.46 -3.09
C VAL A 56 -6.85 16.81 -2.09
N ARG A 57 -7.62 17.60 -1.34
CA ARG A 57 -8.63 17.08 -0.41
C ARG A 57 -9.77 16.38 -1.15
N ALA A 58 -10.27 16.98 -2.24
CA ALA A 58 -11.26 16.34 -3.09
C ALA A 58 -10.73 15.02 -3.67
N TYR A 59 -9.48 15.00 -4.14
CA TYR A 59 -8.81 13.77 -4.56
C TYR A 59 -8.77 12.72 -3.44
N THR A 60 -8.30 13.07 -2.24
CA THR A 60 -8.22 12.09 -1.14
C THR A 60 -9.59 11.59 -0.71
N ASP A 61 -10.60 12.46 -0.67
CA ASP A 61 -11.95 12.12 -0.25
C ASP A 61 -12.63 11.19 -1.27
N ILE A 62 -12.45 11.44 -2.57
CA ILE A 62 -12.96 10.59 -3.64
C ILE A 62 -12.30 9.21 -3.59
N ILE A 63 -10.98 9.15 -3.56
CA ILE A 63 -10.25 7.87 -3.59
C ILE A 63 -10.56 7.04 -2.35
N ARG A 64 -10.57 7.64 -1.16
CA ARG A 64 -10.89 6.94 0.09
C ARG A 64 -12.37 6.58 0.22
N GLY A 65 -13.26 7.34 -0.42
CA GLY A 65 -14.68 7.03 -0.51
C GLY A 65 -15.02 5.96 -1.57
N THR A 66 -14.07 5.61 -2.42
CA THR A 66 -14.27 4.65 -3.51
C THR A 66 -13.73 3.26 -3.11
N PRO A 67 -14.50 2.18 -3.32
CA PRO A 67 -13.99 0.83 -3.08
C PRO A 67 -12.76 0.53 -3.94
N VAL A 68 -11.75 -0.13 -3.35
CA VAL A 68 -10.50 -0.46 -4.06
C VAL A 68 -10.75 -1.25 -5.34
N LEU A 69 -11.72 -2.17 -5.33
CA LEU A 69 -12.08 -2.92 -6.53
C LEU A 69 -12.52 -2.00 -7.68
N VAL A 70 -13.29 -0.94 -7.38
CA VAL A 70 -13.71 0.04 -8.39
C VAL A 70 -12.50 0.79 -8.94
N LEU A 71 -11.52 1.14 -8.09
CA LEU A 71 -10.27 1.77 -8.54
C LEU A 71 -9.44 0.84 -9.44
N VAL A 72 -9.41 -0.46 -9.14
CA VAL A 72 -8.74 -1.48 -9.96
C VAL A 72 -9.40 -1.61 -11.33
N LEU A 73 -10.73 -1.68 -11.38
CA LEU A 73 -11.45 -1.74 -12.64
C LEU A 73 -11.29 -0.44 -13.44
N ALA A 74 -11.35 0.71 -12.76
CA ALA A 74 -11.16 2.01 -13.39
C ALA A 74 -9.73 2.14 -13.97
N SER A 75 -8.70 1.78 -13.23
CA SER A 75 -7.32 1.87 -13.73
C SER A 75 -7.10 1.02 -14.98
N TYR A 76 -7.72 -0.16 -15.04
CA TYR A 76 -7.62 -1.03 -16.21
C TYR A 76 -8.44 -0.49 -17.39
N TYR A 77 -9.76 -0.35 -17.25
CA TYR A 77 -10.64 0.00 -18.37
C TYR A 77 -10.52 1.45 -18.81
N VAL A 78 -10.33 2.41 -17.90
CA VAL A 78 -10.15 3.82 -18.27
C VAL A 78 -8.83 3.99 -19.01
N SER A 79 -7.75 3.32 -18.58
CA SER A 79 -6.46 3.41 -19.27
C SER A 79 -6.54 2.94 -20.73
N ALA A 80 -7.29 1.87 -20.99
CA ALA A 80 -7.55 1.40 -22.35
C ALA A 80 -8.38 2.41 -23.15
N ALA A 81 -9.42 2.99 -22.53
CA ALA A 81 -10.30 3.96 -23.19
C ALA A 81 -9.58 5.27 -23.58
N VAL A 82 -8.56 5.69 -22.82
CA VAL A 82 -7.75 6.88 -23.12
C VAL A 82 -6.54 6.58 -24.02
N GLY A 83 -6.40 5.33 -24.50
CA GLY A 83 -5.34 4.93 -25.44
C GLY A 83 -3.97 4.64 -24.80
N LEU A 84 -3.88 4.54 -23.47
CA LEU A 84 -2.66 4.11 -22.79
C LEU A 84 -2.51 2.57 -22.79
N ASP A 85 -3.64 1.86 -22.76
CA ASP A 85 -3.73 0.38 -22.78
C ASP A 85 -2.78 -0.31 -21.78
N LEU A 86 -2.94 0.02 -20.50
CA LEU A 86 -2.11 -0.59 -19.46
C LEU A 86 -2.47 -2.07 -19.31
N GLY A 87 -1.46 -2.93 -19.43
CA GLY A 87 -1.62 -4.35 -19.08
C GLY A 87 -2.06 -4.53 -17.61
N PRO A 88 -2.68 -5.68 -17.26
CA PRO A 88 -3.27 -5.90 -15.93
C PRO A 88 -2.32 -5.62 -14.76
N PHE A 89 -1.05 -5.99 -14.90
CA PHE A 89 -0.03 -5.75 -13.88
C PHE A 89 0.15 -4.25 -13.61
N SER A 90 0.38 -3.45 -14.65
CA SER A 90 0.61 -2.01 -14.52
C SER A 90 -0.64 -1.26 -14.08
N ALA A 91 -1.82 -1.67 -14.57
CA ALA A 91 -3.09 -1.13 -14.11
C ALA A 91 -3.33 -1.43 -12.62
N GLY A 92 -2.99 -2.63 -12.16
CA GLY A 92 -3.07 -3.02 -10.75
C GLY A 92 -2.11 -2.22 -9.86
N VAL A 93 -0.85 -2.05 -10.28
CA VAL A 93 0.12 -1.19 -9.58
C VAL A 93 -0.39 0.25 -9.49
N LEU A 94 -0.95 0.80 -10.58
CA LEU A 94 -1.49 2.16 -10.60
C LEU A 94 -2.65 2.33 -9.62
N ALA A 95 -3.64 1.42 -9.66
CA ALA A 95 -4.80 1.48 -8.76
C ALA A 95 -4.38 1.45 -7.28
N LEU A 96 -3.51 0.49 -6.93
CA LEU A 96 -3.03 0.35 -5.56
C LEU A 96 -2.12 1.51 -5.15
N ALA A 97 -1.29 2.05 -6.04
CA ALA A 97 -0.46 3.22 -5.76
C ALA A 97 -1.31 4.47 -5.48
N VAL A 98 -2.36 4.70 -6.28
CA VAL A 98 -3.30 5.81 -6.08
C VAL A 98 -4.06 5.67 -4.77
N PHE A 99 -4.53 4.47 -4.45
CA PHE A 99 -5.19 4.19 -3.18
C PHE A 99 -4.24 4.34 -1.98
N CYS A 100 -3.01 3.84 -2.11
CA CYS A 100 -1.98 3.99 -1.09
C CYS A 100 -1.62 5.47 -0.87
N SER A 101 -1.48 6.27 -1.93
CA SER A 101 -1.10 7.68 -1.80
C SER A 101 -2.14 8.53 -1.09
N SER A 102 -3.44 8.25 -1.26
CA SER A 102 -4.47 8.96 -0.51
C SER A 102 -4.41 8.65 0.99
N HIS A 103 -4.11 7.40 1.36
CA HIS A 103 -3.97 6.98 2.75
C HIS A 103 -2.70 7.53 3.39
N VAL A 104 -1.56 7.36 2.71
CA VAL A 104 -0.27 7.87 3.18
C VAL A 104 -0.29 9.40 3.29
N GLY A 105 -0.93 10.10 2.37
CA GLY A 105 -1.06 11.56 2.45
C GLY A 105 -1.82 12.03 3.70
N GLU A 106 -2.87 11.32 4.08
CA GLU A 106 -3.62 11.62 5.31
C GLU A 106 -2.83 11.25 6.57
N ILE A 107 -2.05 10.18 6.53
CA ILE A 107 -1.11 9.82 7.60
C ILE A 107 -0.05 10.91 7.79
N VAL A 108 0.56 11.38 6.69
CA VAL A 108 1.56 12.45 6.71
C VAL A 108 0.96 13.77 7.21
N ARG A 109 -0.23 14.13 6.73
CA ARG A 109 -0.96 15.31 7.21
C ARG A 109 -1.23 15.23 8.71
N GLY A 110 -1.74 14.08 9.18
CA GLY A 110 -2.05 13.84 10.59
C GLY A 110 -0.80 13.93 11.46
N ALA A 111 0.30 13.29 11.06
CA ALA A 111 1.56 13.30 11.78
C ALA A 111 2.16 14.71 11.88
N LEU A 112 2.17 15.48 10.78
CA LEU A 112 2.67 16.86 10.81
C LEU A 112 1.83 17.78 11.70
N GLN A 113 0.51 17.59 11.72
CA GLN A 113 -0.41 18.38 12.56
C GLN A 113 -0.37 17.99 14.04
N ALA A 114 0.03 16.76 14.36
CA ALA A 114 0.17 16.28 15.73
C ALA A 114 1.43 16.84 16.43
N ILE A 115 2.41 17.37 15.68
CA ILE A 115 3.61 17.96 16.26
C ILE A 115 3.24 19.23 17.06
N PRO A 116 3.67 19.34 18.34
CA PRO A 116 3.41 20.53 19.13
C PRO A 116 3.93 21.80 18.48
N LYS A 117 3.12 22.87 18.47
CA LYS A 117 3.49 24.18 17.89
C LYS A 117 4.81 24.73 18.46
N GLY A 118 5.09 24.43 19.73
CA GLY A 118 6.34 24.79 20.42
C GLY A 118 7.61 24.33 19.69
N GLN A 119 7.58 23.21 18.95
CA GLN A 119 8.72 22.76 18.13
C GLN A 119 9.01 23.75 16.99
N THR A 120 7.95 24.27 16.36
CA THR A 120 8.07 25.27 15.30
C THR A 120 8.47 26.63 15.86
N GLU A 121 7.95 27.00 17.02
CA GLU A 121 8.27 28.26 17.71
C GLU A 121 9.73 28.28 18.21
N ALA A 122 10.20 27.19 18.82
CA ALA A 122 11.59 27.05 19.27
C ALA A 122 12.57 27.11 18.10
N ALA A 123 12.28 26.42 16.99
CA ALA A 123 13.08 26.47 15.78
C ALA A 123 13.21 27.89 15.22
N LYS A 124 12.10 28.65 15.20
CA LYS A 124 12.10 30.06 14.81
C LYS A 124 12.87 30.95 15.78
N ALA A 125 12.79 30.69 17.09
CA ALA A 125 13.48 31.46 18.12
C ALA A 125 15.01 31.37 18.00
N ILE A 126 15.54 30.24 17.50
CA ILE A 126 16.97 30.07 17.23
C ILE A 126 17.36 30.45 15.78
N GLY A 127 16.46 31.11 15.04
CA GLY A 127 16.74 31.67 13.72
C GLY A 127 16.66 30.69 12.54
N LEU A 128 16.06 29.51 12.70
CA LEU A 128 15.90 28.59 11.57
C LEU A 128 14.88 29.12 10.55
N THR A 129 15.26 29.03 9.27
CA THR A 129 14.33 29.23 8.15
C THR A 129 13.26 28.14 8.12
N PHE A 130 12.19 28.33 7.33
CA PHE A 130 11.16 27.31 7.17
C PHE A 130 11.72 25.98 6.68
N THR A 131 12.61 26.01 5.67
CA THR A 131 13.22 24.79 5.12
C THR A 131 14.03 24.06 6.18
N GLN A 132 14.87 24.78 6.94
CA GLN A 132 15.65 24.19 8.03
C GLN A 132 14.75 23.64 9.15
N THR A 133 13.71 24.39 9.54
CA THR A 133 12.72 23.94 10.52
C THR A 133 12.03 22.66 10.06
N PHE A 134 11.62 22.61 8.79
CA PHE A 134 10.96 21.44 8.23
C PHE A 134 11.90 20.24 8.16
N THR A 135 13.07 20.36 7.54
CA THR A 135 13.97 19.22 7.32
C THR A 135 14.62 18.71 8.59
N SER A 136 14.94 19.59 9.53
CA SER A 136 15.72 19.24 10.73
C SER A 136 14.86 18.99 11.97
N VAL A 137 13.63 19.52 12.03
CA VAL A 137 12.76 19.42 13.22
C VAL A 137 11.48 18.67 12.89
N LEU A 138 10.68 19.17 11.95
CA LEU A 138 9.32 18.64 11.73
C LEU A 138 9.30 17.30 11.01
N TRP A 139 10.03 17.18 9.90
CA TRP A 139 10.01 15.98 9.06
C TRP A 139 10.52 14.73 9.77
N PRO A 140 11.66 14.76 10.49
CA PRO A 140 12.11 13.58 11.25
C PRO A 140 11.13 13.12 12.32
N GLN A 141 10.43 14.06 12.98
CA GLN A 141 9.40 13.74 13.96
C GLN A 141 8.15 13.15 13.29
N ALA A 142 7.69 13.77 12.19
CA ALA A 142 6.53 13.29 11.43
C ALA A 142 6.77 11.89 10.88
N MET A 143 7.92 11.61 10.28
CA MET A 143 8.24 10.28 9.74
C MET A 143 8.13 9.17 10.78
N ARG A 144 8.64 9.43 12.01
CA ARG A 144 8.56 8.46 13.11
C ARG A 144 7.12 8.22 13.56
N GLN A 145 6.30 9.28 13.59
CA GLN A 145 4.87 9.18 13.91
C GLN A 145 4.06 8.51 12.80
N CYS A 146 4.44 8.69 11.53
CA CYS A 146 3.77 8.03 10.39
C CYS A 146 4.00 6.52 10.37
N LEU A 147 5.15 6.06 10.85
CA LEU A 147 5.64 4.69 10.61
C LEU A 147 4.65 3.59 11.00
N PRO A 148 4.00 3.60 12.18
CA PRO A 148 3.06 2.53 12.56
C PRO A 148 1.84 2.47 11.63
N ALA A 149 1.26 3.62 11.31
CA ALA A 149 0.11 3.71 10.40
C ALA A 149 0.50 3.35 8.95
N TRP A 150 1.72 3.70 8.55
CA TRP A 150 2.26 3.34 7.24
C TRP A 150 2.45 1.84 7.08
N VAL A 151 2.96 1.14 8.10
CA VAL A 151 3.10 -0.33 8.10
C VAL A 151 1.74 -1.00 7.92
N ASN A 152 0.71 -0.51 8.60
CA ASN A 152 -0.66 -1.02 8.44
C ASN A 152 -1.18 -0.82 7.01
N THR A 153 -0.91 0.36 6.42
CA THR A 153 -1.27 0.66 5.03
C THR A 153 -0.50 -0.23 4.04
N ALA A 154 0.76 -0.53 4.31
CA ALA A 154 1.57 -1.44 3.49
C ALA A 154 1.01 -2.88 3.51
N ALA A 155 0.64 -3.40 4.68
CA ALA A 155 -0.04 -4.69 4.79
C ALA A 155 -1.42 -4.68 4.10
N GLU A 156 -2.13 -3.55 4.13
CA GLU A 156 -3.37 -3.38 3.38
C GLU A 156 -3.15 -3.53 1.86
N MET A 157 -2.04 -3.04 1.30
CA MET A 157 -1.76 -3.19 -0.13
C MET A 157 -1.53 -4.64 -0.57
N VAL A 158 -1.02 -5.49 0.33
CA VAL A 158 -0.90 -6.94 0.08
C VAL A 158 -2.26 -7.62 0.10
N LYS A 159 -3.16 -7.20 1.00
CA LYS A 159 -4.53 -7.73 1.01
C LYS A 159 -5.29 -7.24 -0.22
N ALA A 160 -5.15 -5.96 -0.57
CA ALA A 160 -5.82 -5.36 -1.72
C ALA A 160 -5.37 -5.94 -3.07
N SER A 161 -4.13 -6.45 -3.18
CA SER A 161 -3.67 -7.09 -4.42
C SER A 161 -4.47 -8.33 -4.81
N THR A 162 -5.18 -8.97 -3.86
CA THR A 162 -6.11 -10.08 -4.16
C THR A 162 -7.20 -9.67 -5.14
N LEU A 163 -7.62 -8.40 -5.13
CA LEU A 163 -8.66 -7.88 -6.02
C LEU A 163 -8.20 -7.80 -7.48
N LEU A 164 -6.88 -7.84 -7.72
CA LEU A 164 -6.31 -7.79 -9.07
C LEU A 164 -6.54 -9.08 -9.87
N SER A 165 -6.90 -10.17 -9.20
CA SER A 165 -7.38 -11.41 -9.85
C SER A 165 -8.53 -11.15 -10.83
N VAL A 166 -9.40 -10.17 -10.53
CA VAL A 166 -10.56 -9.81 -11.36
C VAL A 166 -10.17 -9.25 -12.73
N ILE A 167 -9.01 -8.59 -12.83
CA ILE A 167 -8.48 -8.07 -14.09
C ILE A 167 -7.44 -9.01 -14.71
N GLY A 168 -7.34 -10.25 -14.22
CA GLY A 168 -6.46 -11.28 -14.78
C GLY A 168 -5.00 -11.18 -14.35
N VAL A 169 -4.69 -10.45 -13.28
CA VAL A 169 -3.34 -10.50 -12.71
C VAL A 169 -3.13 -11.86 -12.06
N ALA A 170 -2.12 -12.59 -12.54
CA ALA A 170 -1.79 -13.93 -12.08
C ALA A 170 -0.99 -13.93 -10.75
N GLU A 171 -1.53 -13.22 -9.77
CA GLU A 171 -1.06 -13.20 -8.38
C GLU A 171 -1.55 -14.44 -7.60
N LEU A 172 -1.16 -14.56 -6.33
CA LEU A 172 -1.41 -15.76 -5.51
C LEU A 172 -2.89 -16.22 -5.52
N LEU A 173 -3.87 -15.33 -5.42
CA LEU A 173 -5.28 -15.70 -5.39
C LEU A 173 -5.73 -16.26 -6.74
N LEU A 174 -5.44 -15.58 -7.86
CA LEU A 174 -5.79 -16.09 -9.19
C LEU A 174 -5.08 -17.42 -9.47
N ARG A 175 -3.80 -17.56 -9.14
CA ARG A 175 -3.07 -18.83 -9.26
C ARG A 175 -3.71 -19.95 -8.44
N THR A 176 -4.18 -19.63 -7.24
CA THR A 176 -4.90 -20.58 -6.38
C THR A 176 -6.21 -21.02 -7.04
N GLN A 177 -6.98 -20.09 -7.61
CA GLN A 177 -8.22 -20.39 -8.33
C GLN A 177 -7.99 -21.24 -9.59
N GLU A 178 -6.91 -20.99 -10.33
CA GLU A 178 -6.49 -21.80 -11.49
C GLU A 178 -6.14 -23.24 -11.12
N ILE A 179 -5.57 -23.46 -9.93
CA ILE A 179 -5.27 -24.81 -9.42
C ILE A 179 -6.56 -25.50 -8.98
N ILE A 180 -7.42 -24.79 -8.25
CA ILE A 180 -8.71 -25.29 -7.78
C ILE A 180 -9.60 -25.69 -8.95
N SER A 181 -9.62 -24.94 -10.06
CA SER A 181 -10.45 -25.29 -11.22
C SER A 181 -10.02 -26.59 -11.92
N ARG A 182 -8.80 -27.08 -11.66
CA ARG A 182 -8.27 -28.32 -12.23
C ARG A 182 -8.46 -29.52 -11.31
N ASN A 183 -8.36 -29.34 -10.00
CA ASN A 183 -8.38 -30.44 -9.02
C ASN A 183 -9.57 -30.42 -8.05
N PHE A 184 -10.39 -29.36 -8.08
CA PHE A 184 -11.57 -29.15 -7.24
C PHE A 184 -11.32 -29.17 -5.72
N MET A 185 -10.06 -29.03 -5.28
CA MET A 185 -9.65 -29.03 -3.86
C MET A 185 -9.75 -27.63 -3.24
N SER A 186 -10.93 -27.01 -3.28
CA SER A 186 -11.13 -25.59 -2.92
C SER A 186 -10.71 -25.28 -1.49
N LEU A 187 -11.14 -26.10 -0.52
CA LEU A 187 -10.90 -25.84 0.90
C LEU A 187 -9.40 -25.81 1.21
N GLN A 188 -8.67 -26.83 0.76
CA GLN A 188 -7.26 -27.00 1.06
C GLN A 188 -6.41 -25.89 0.44
N PHE A 189 -6.68 -25.52 -0.82
CA PHE A 189 -5.91 -24.49 -1.51
C PHE A 189 -6.25 -23.08 -1.03
N TYR A 190 -7.49 -22.79 -0.63
CA TYR A 190 -7.80 -21.50 0.01
C TYR A 190 -7.20 -21.37 1.42
N PHE A 191 -7.18 -22.44 2.22
CA PHE A 191 -6.45 -22.43 3.50
C PHE A 191 -4.95 -22.20 3.30
N LEU A 192 -4.36 -22.86 2.31
CA LEU A 192 -2.95 -22.65 1.95
C LEU A 192 -2.70 -21.20 1.53
N ALA A 193 -3.49 -20.66 0.61
CA ALA A 193 -3.36 -19.28 0.15
C ALA A 193 -3.53 -18.29 1.31
N GLY A 194 -4.52 -18.49 2.18
CA GLY A 194 -4.73 -17.69 3.38
C GLY A 194 -3.52 -17.73 4.33
N GLY A 195 -2.94 -18.91 4.55
CA GLY A 195 -1.72 -19.07 5.34
C GLY A 195 -0.51 -18.35 4.73
N LEU A 196 -0.35 -18.42 3.40
CA LEU A 196 0.72 -17.72 2.69
C LEU A 196 0.55 -16.19 2.75
N TYR A 197 -0.67 -15.69 2.54
CA TYR A 197 -1.02 -14.29 2.73
C TYR A 197 -0.73 -13.83 4.17
N PHE A 198 -1.08 -14.66 5.16
CA PHE A 198 -0.76 -14.39 6.56
C PHE A 198 0.75 -14.30 6.80
N ILE A 199 1.55 -15.24 6.28
CA ILE A 199 3.02 -15.22 6.43
C ILE A 199 3.62 -13.93 5.86
N VAL A 200 3.19 -13.52 4.66
CA VAL A 200 3.67 -12.29 4.02
C VAL A 200 3.30 -11.06 4.84
N ASN A 201 2.04 -10.93 5.25
CA ASN A 201 1.56 -9.80 6.05
C ASN A 201 2.22 -9.76 7.43
N TYR A 202 2.32 -10.90 8.11
CA TYR A 202 3.00 -11.03 9.40
C TYR A 202 4.47 -10.61 9.28
N GLY A 203 5.17 -10.99 8.20
CA GLY A 203 6.53 -10.54 7.92
C GLY A 203 6.63 -9.01 7.84
N ILE A 204 5.73 -8.36 7.09
CA ILE A 204 5.68 -6.90 6.95
C ILE A 204 5.43 -6.23 8.32
N GLU A 205 4.44 -6.70 9.07
CA GLU A 205 4.11 -6.14 10.39
C GLU A 205 5.23 -6.34 11.40
N HIS A 206 5.89 -7.50 11.40
CA HIS A 206 6.97 -7.80 12.33
C HIS A 206 8.21 -6.95 12.03
N LEU A 207 8.58 -6.81 10.75
CA LEU A 207 9.66 -5.91 10.32
C LEU A 207 9.32 -4.46 10.65
N GLY A 208 8.07 -4.04 10.41
CA GLY A 208 7.58 -2.71 10.77
C GLY A 208 7.73 -2.39 12.26
N LYS A 209 7.29 -3.30 13.13
CA LYS A 209 7.44 -3.18 14.60
C LYS A 209 8.91 -3.13 15.03
N TYR A 210 9.79 -3.88 14.37
CA TYR A 210 11.22 -3.82 14.64
C TYR A 210 11.80 -2.44 14.32
N VAL A 211 11.45 -1.87 13.17
CA VAL A 211 11.88 -0.51 12.79
C VAL A 211 11.29 0.52 13.75
N GLU A 212 10.00 0.42 14.07
CA GLU A 212 9.31 1.30 15.02
C GLU A 212 10.02 1.38 16.36
N ARG A 213 10.37 0.23 16.96
CA ARG A 213 11.11 0.17 18.24
C ARG A 213 12.45 0.89 18.21
N LYS A 214 13.14 0.89 17.06
CA LYS A 214 14.42 1.59 16.90
C LYS A 214 14.27 3.08 16.67
N THR A 215 13.10 3.52 16.20
CA THR A 215 12.84 4.91 15.83
C THR A 215 11.87 5.64 16.76
N ALA A 216 11.40 4.98 17.82
CA ALA A 216 10.46 5.55 18.77
C ALA A 216 11.01 6.86 19.37
N LEU A 217 10.14 7.88 19.43
CA LEU A 217 10.47 9.12 20.12
C LEU A 217 10.48 8.82 21.64
N PRO A 218 11.54 9.18 22.38
CA PRO A 218 11.48 9.11 23.84
C PRO A 218 10.34 10.02 24.32
N SER A 219 9.42 9.42 25.06
CA SER A 219 8.28 10.08 25.72
C SER A 219 8.72 10.99 26.85
#